data_AF-A0A939U691-F1
#
_entry.id   AF-A0A939U691-F1
#
_cell.length_a   1.000
_cell.length_b   1.000
_cell.length_c   1.000
_cell.angle_alpha   90.00
_cell.angle_beta   90.00
_cell.angle_gamma   90.00
#
_symmetry.space_group_name_H-M   'P 1'
#
loop_
_entity.id
_entity.type
_entity.pdbx_description
1 polymer ?
#
loop_
_entity_poly.entity_id
_entity_poly.type
_entity_poly.pdbx_seq_one_letter_code
_entity_poly.pdbx_strand_id
1 'polypeptide(L)'
;MVNYLFDVARAVFAAIVILFFLMLPEMILGGVYPSFAPCWDPVRLGILLALALSLSLVKSKKFLTCFLLVFSVLQLLQFGVVMSAGRYVSPFEWDSFAWAGFVSSIKDSAWYRCLALFGMVLVPYLILEYIFARGILNPPAFKKGWIATILFLAVFVGYTVSPERKTETQTACSCYASYNTLNVSAFYLADTLPQKIKEKWPDVSFAGLSAQAAEE
;
A
#
# COMPACT_ATOMS: atom_id res chain seq x y z
N MET A 1 22.10 -29.04 12.34
CA MET A 1 22.26 -27.60 12.10
C MET A 1 21.21 -27.23 11.05
N VAL A 2 20.09 -26.67 11.48
CA VAL A 2 19.06 -26.17 10.54
C VAL A 2 19.76 -25.11 9.69
N ASN A 3 19.70 -25.22 8.36
CA ASN A 3 20.43 -24.32 7.47
C ASN A 3 19.80 -22.92 7.51
N TYR A 4 20.12 -22.13 8.54
CA TYR A 4 19.66 -20.74 8.71
C TYR A 4 19.90 -19.90 7.45
N LEU A 5 21.02 -20.12 6.75
CA LEU A 5 21.33 -19.48 5.48
C LEU A 5 20.29 -19.78 4.39
N PHE A 6 19.80 -21.02 4.33
CA PHE A 6 18.82 -21.47 3.36
C PHE A 6 17.43 -20.89 3.65
N ASP A 7 17.05 -20.79 4.92
CA ASP A 7 15.79 -20.16 5.32
C ASP A 7 15.81 -18.66 5.06
N VAL A 8 16.93 -17.98 5.35
CA VAL A 8 17.12 -16.56 5.00
C VAL A 8 17.01 -16.35 3.49
N ALA A 9 17.70 -17.17 2.68
CA ALA A 9 17.63 -17.06 1.23
C ALA A 9 16.21 -17.24 0.69
N ARG A 10 15.44 -18.19 1.26
CA ARG A 10 14.01 -18.40 0.92
C ARG A 10 13.14 -17.22 1.30
N ALA A 11 13.36 -16.61 2.47
CA ALA A 11 12.62 -15.43 2.91
C ALA A 11 12.89 -14.23 1.99
N VAL A 12 14.16 -14.01 1.64
CA VAL A 12 14.59 -12.94 0.73
C VAL A 12 14.01 -13.16 -0.68
N PHE A 13 14.12 -14.38 -1.21
CA PHE A 13 13.54 -14.70 -2.52
C PHE A 13 12.02 -14.49 -2.54
N ALA A 14 11.30 -14.97 -1.53
CA ALA A 14 9.86 -14.75 -1.40
C ALA A 14 9.52 -13.25 -1.29
N ALA A 15 10.33 -12.46 -0.59
CA ALA A 15 10.16 -11.02 -0.51
C ALA A 15 10.40 -10.32 -1.85
N ILE A 16 11.40 -10.74 -2.63
CA ILE A 16 11.64 -10.20 -3.97
C ILE A 16 10.45 -10.50 -4.89
N VAL A 17 9.90 -11.72 -4.82
CA VAL A 17 8.70 -12.08 -5.60
C VAL A 17 7.51 -11.23 -5.16
N ILE A 18 7.25 -11.08 -3.87
CA ILE A 18 6.20 -10.20 -3.35
C ILE A 18 6.42 -8.76 -3.84
N LEU A 19 7.63 -8.23 -3.71
CA LEU A 19 7.97 -6.87 -4.14
C LEU A 19 7.68 -6.68 -5.62
N PHE A 20 8.07 -7.62 -6.47
CA PHE A 20 7.75 -7.61 -7.89
C PHE A 20 6.24 -7.52 -8.14
N PHE A 21 5.43 -8.34 -7.46
CA PHE A 21 3.97 -8.29 -7.59
C PHE A 21 3.36 -7.00 -7.01
N LEU A 22 3.94 -6.45 -5.94
CA LEU A 22 3.54 -5.13 -5.41
C LEU A 22 3.79 -4.04 -6.44
N MET A 23 4.91 -4.09 -7.18
CA MET A 23 5.29 -3.12 -8.21
C MET A 23 4.72 -3.43 -9.61
N LEU A 24 4.07 -4.57 -9.80
CA LEU A 24 3.65 -4.97 -11.14
C LEU A 24 2.59 -4.02 -11.76
N PRO A 25 1.57 -3.54 -11.03
CA PRO A 25 0.59 -2.61 -11.59
C PRO A 25 1.21 -1.30 -12.10
N GLU A 26 2.18 -0.73 -11.37
CA GLU A 26 2.89 0.49 -11.77
C GLU A 26 3.85 0.25 -12.94
N MET A 27 4.50 -0.92 -13.03
CA MET A 27 5.33 -1.27 -14.19
C MET A 27 4.49 -1.41 -15.45
N ILE A 28 3.33 -2.05 -15.35
CA ILE A 28 2.37 -2.15 -16.46
C ILE A 28 1.89 -0.76 -16.87
N LEU A 29 1.47 0.07 -15.91
CA LEU A 29 1.02 1.43 -16.21
C LEU A 29 2.14 2.29 -16.81
N GLY A 30 3.36 2.22 -16.27
CA GLY A 30 4.52 2.95 -16.76
C GLY A 30 4.93 2.54 -18.19
N GLY A 31 4.67 1.29 -18.58
CA GLY A 31 4.86 0.83 -19.96
C GLY A 31 3.84 1.43 -20.94
N VAL A 32 2.63 1.76 -20.48
CA VAL A 32 1.59 2.43 -21.29
C VAL A 32 1.74 3.95 -21.25
N TYR A 33 2.12 4.50 -20.09
CA TYR A 33 2.26 5.91 -19.80
C TYR A 33 3.62 6.19 -19.13
N PRO A 34 4.65 6.54 -19.91
CA PRO A 34 6.02 6.72 -19.41
C PRO A 34 6.17 7.73 -18.26
N SER A 35 5.26 8.70 -18.16
CA SER A 35 5.21 9.67 -17.05
C SER A 35 4.98 9.03 -15.67
N PHE A 36 4.51 7.79 -15.62
CA PHE A 36 4.30 7.01 -14.38
C PHE A 36 5.33 5.89 -14.18
N ALA A 37 6.41 5.86 -14.97
CA ALA A 37 7.44 4.85 -14.83
C ALA A 37 8.08 4.88 -13.44
N PRO A 38 8.49 3.72 -12.88
CA PRO A 38 9.15 3.66 -11.58
C PRO A 38 10.44 4.49 -11.58
N CYS A 39 10.60 5.40 -10.61
CA CYS A 39 11.77 6.29 -10.57
C CYS A 39 13.02 5.70 -9.91
N TRP A 40 12.97 4.43 -9.48
CA TRP A 40 14.09 3.73 -8.83
C TRP A 40 14.62 4.41 -7.55
N ASP A 41 13.78 5.18 -6.85
CA ASP A 41 14.15 5.77 -5.56
C ASP A 41 14.43 4.66 -4.53
N PRO A 42 15.66 4.59 -3.97
CA PRO A 42 16.08 3.48 -3.12
C PRO A 42 15.40 3.50 -1.75
N VAL A 43 15.02 4.67 -1.25
CA VAL A 43 14.37 4.80 0.07
C VAL A 43 12.98 4.20 0.03
N ARG A 44 12.16 4.60 -0.94
CA ARG A 44 10.79 4.08 -1.13
C ARG A 44 10.80 2.61 -1.54
N LEU A 45 11.76 2.20 -2.38
CA LEU A 45 11.94 0.79 -2.73
C LEU A 45 12.31 -0.04 -1.48
N GLY A 46 13.18 0.48 -0.62
CA GLY A 46 13.54 -0.15 0.66
C GLY A 46 12.34 -0.34 1.58
N ILE A 47 11.44 0.64 1.64
CA ILE A 47 10.18 0.56 2.41
C ILE A 47 9.26 -0.53 1.83
N LEU A 48 9.10 -0.60 0.51
CA LEU A 48 8.32 -1.65 -0.13
C LEU A 48 8.96 -3.04 0.06
N LEU A 49 10.29 -3.13 0.04
CA LEU A 49 11.01 -4.36 0.32
C LEU A 49 10.82 -4.81 1.78
N ALA A 50 10.84 -3.87 2.74
CA ALA A 50 10.57 -4.16 4.15
C ALA A 50 9.13 -4.68 4.36
N LEU A 51 8.14 -4.09 3.68
CA LEU A 51 6.79 -4.62 3.66
C LEU A 51 6.76 -6.05 3.09
N ALA A 52 7.40 -6.26 1.94
CA ALA A 52 7.46 -7.56 1.27
C ALA A 52 8.15 -8.64 2.14
N LEU A 53 9.22 -8.28 2.84
CA LEU A 53 9.88 -9.14 3.83
C LEU A 53 8.94 -9.48 4.98
N SER A 54 8.20 -8.51 5.53
CA SER A 54 7.26 -8.79 6.61
C SER A 54 6.15 -9.76 6.17
N LEU A 55 5.65 -9.61 4.93
CA LEU A 55 4.61 -10.45 4.34
C LEU A 55 5.12 -11.87 4.06
N SER A 56 6.38 -12.02 3.64
CA SER A 56 6.96 -13.35 3.36
C SER A 56 7.02 -14.24 4.60
N LEU A 57 7.07 -13.66 5.79
CA LEU A 57 7.11 -14.36 7.08
C LEU A 57 5.71 -14.77 7.61
N VAL A 58 4.63 -14.37 6.94
CA VAL A 58 3.26 -14.63 7.40
C VAL A 58 2.80 -16.04 7.07
N LYS A 59 2.48 -16.85 8.10
CA LYS A 59 1.88 -18.18 7.91
C LYS A 59 0.36 -18.14 7.68
N SER A 60 -0.32 -17.10 8.13
CA SER A 60 -1.78 -17.00 8.07
C SER A 60 -2.27 -16.66 6.66
N LYS A 61 -2.82 -17.65 5.94
CA LYS A 61 -3.44 -17.43 4.62
C LYS A 61 -4.56 -16.40 4.67
N LYS A 62 -5.38 -16.42 5.73
CA LYS A 62 -6.48 -15.46 5.92
C LYS A 62 -5.95 -14.02 6.02
N PHE A 63 -4.86 -13.81 6.76
CA PHE A 63 -4.25 -12.49 6.87
C PHE A 63 -3.69 -12.02 5.53
N LEU A 64 -2.93 -12.88 4.83
CA LEU A 64 -2.39 -12.54 3.51
C LEU A 64 -3.50 -12.20 2.51
N THR A 65 -4.56 -13.00 2.47
CA THR A 65 -5.72 -12.76 1.59
C THR A 65 -6.39 -11.43 1.91
N CYS A 66 -6.66 -11.18 3.20
CA CYS A 66 -7.26 -9.93 3.65
C CYS A 66 -6.37 -8.72 3.30
N PHE A 67 -5.07 -8.82 3.57
CA PHE A 67 -4.10 -7.79 3.24
C PHE A 67 -4.09 -7.50 1.73
N LEU A 68 -3.98 -8.54 0.89
CA LEU A 68 -3.96 -8.39 -0.56
C LEU A 68 -5.25 -7.79 -1.09
N LEU A 69 -6.41 -8.19 -0.58
CA LEU A 69 -7.71 -7.60 -0.98
C LEU A 69 -7.80 -6.12 -0.59
N VAL A 70 -7.48 -5.78 0.66
CA VAL A 70 -7.50 -4.37 1.11
C VAL A 70 -6.51 -3.55 0.28
N PHE A 71 -5.30 -4.05 0.08
CA PHE A 71 -4.28 -3.37 -0.72
C PHE A 71 -4.70 -3.22 -2.18
N SER A 72 -5.37 -4.23 -2.76
CA SER A 72 -5.95 -4.16 -4.12
C SER A 72 -6.98 -3.04 -4.23
N VAL A 73 -7.88 -2.93 -3.26
CA VAL A 73 -8.91 -1.87 -3.26
C VAL A 73 -8.26 -0.50 -3.18
N LEU A 74 -7.27 -0.32 -2.29
CA LEU A 74 -6.56 0.95 -2.15
C LEU A 74 -5.78 1.31 -3.42
N GLN A 75 -5.13 0.33 -4.07
CA GLN A 75 -4.47 0.51 -5.36
C GLN A 75 -5.46 0.86 -6.48
N LEU A 76 -6.64 0.23 -6.52
CA LEU A 76 -7.67 0.56 -7.51
C LEU A 76 -8.13 2.01 -7.37
N LEU A 77 -8.32 2.49 -6.13
CA LEU A 77 -8.60 3.90 -5.88
C LEU A 77 -7.43 4.77 -6.33
N GLN A 78 -6.19 4.39 -6.03
CA GLN A 78 -4.99 5.13 -6.43
C GLN A 78 -4.91 5.29 -7.95
N PHE A 79 -5.07 4.20 -8.69
CA PHE A 79 -4.98 4.20 -10.14
C PHE A 79 -6.18 4.84 -10.81
N GLY A 80 -7.39 4.67 -10.26
CA GLY A 80 -8.58 5.40 -10.72
C GLY A 80 -8.38 6.91 -10.63
N VAL A 81 -7.78 7.36 -9.53
CA VAL A 81 -7.41 8.76 -9.35
C VAL A 81 -6.32 9.20 -10.33
N VAL A 82 -5.25 8.42 -10.49
CA VAL A 82 -4.16 8.71 -11.45
C VAL A 82 -4.70 8.85 -12.88
N MET A 83 -5.62 7.99 -13.29
CA MET A 83 -6.24 8.06 -14.62
C MET A 83 -7.12 9.31 -14.81
N SER A 84 -7.71 9.84 -13.73
CA SER A 84 -8.53 11.05 -13.78
C SER A 84 -7.72 12.35 -13.67
N ALA A 85 -6.69 12.37 -12.81
CA ALA A 85 -5.91 13.55 -12.48
C ALA A 85 -4.60 13.68 -13.27
N GLY A 86 -4.16 12.62 -13.95
CA GLY A 86 -2.89 12.58 -14.70
C GLY A 86 -1.64 12.65 -13.81
N ARG A 87 -1.79 12.48 -12.49
CA ARG A 87 -0.70 12.49 -11.51
C ARG A 87 -1.03 11.63 -10.31
N TYR A 88 -0.01 11.24 -9.55
CA TYR A 88 -0.23 10.70 -8.21
C TYR A 88 -0.80 11.80 -7.32
N VAL A 89 -1.77 11.39 -6.51
CA VAL A 89 -2.54 12.32 -5.69
C VAL A 89 -2.01 12.31 -4.27
N SER A 90 -1.95 13.52 -3.71
CA SER A 90 -1.51 13.75 -2.34
C SER A 90 -2.55 13.23 -1.36
N PRO A 91 -2.18 13.00 -0.09
CA PRO A 91 -3.12 12.50 0.91
C PRO A 91 -4.37 13.36 1.11
N PHE A 92 -4.28 14.68 0.93
CA PHE A 92 -5.38 15.63 1.11
C PHE A 92 -6.42 15.57 -0.01
N GLU A 93 -5.93 15.33 -1.21
CA GLU A 93 -6.74 15.27 -2.43
C GLU A 93 -7.42 13.90 -2.59
N TRP A 94 -6.96 12.89 -1.84
CA TRP A 94 -7.50 11.54 -1.86
C TRP A 94 -9.02 11.51 -1.64
N ASP A 95 -9.55 12.27 -0.69
CA ASP A 95 -10.98 12.22 -0.36
C ASP A 95 -11.86 12.76 -1.50
N SER A 96 -11.41 13.85 -2.13
CA SER A 96 -12.16 14.50 -3.21
C SER A 96 -12.05 13.72 -4.52
N PHE A 97 -10.89 13.12 -4.81
CA PHE A 97 -10.64 12.43 -6.07
C PHE A 97 -10.90 10.93 -6.03
N ALA A 98 -10.71 10.23 -4.91
CA ALA A 98 -10.91 8.76 -4.86
C ALA A 98 -12.34 8.37 -5.22
N TRP A 99 -13.32 9.14 -4.73
CA TRP A 99 -14.72 8.92 -5.05
C TRP A 99 -15.12 9.56 -6.38
N ALA A 100 -14.77 10.82 -6.62
CA ALA A 100 -15.19 11.51 -7.85
C ALA A 100 -14.49 10.95 -9.10
N GLY A 101 -13.21 10.60 -9.02
CA GLY A 101 -12.41 10.03 -10.11
C GLY A 101 -12.78 8.59 -10.43
N PHE A 102 -13.10 7.78 -9.42
CA PHE A 102 -13.63 6.43 -9.64
C PHE A 102 -15.03 6.46 -10.24
N VAL A 103 -15.90 7.36 -9.78
CA VAL A 103 -17.27 7.49 -10.31
C VAL A 103 -17.26 8.11 -11.71
N SER A 104 -16.42 9.10 -12.00
CA SER A 104 -16.33 9.70 -13.34
C SER A 104 -15.80 8.71 -14.38
N SER A 105 -14.80 7.89 -14.03
CA SER A 105 -14.30 6.83 -14.91
C SER A 105 -15.35 5.75 -15.21
N ILE A 106 -16.32 5.52 -14.31
CA ILE A 106 -17.47 4.65 -14.55
C ILE A 106 -18.55 5.35 -15.40
N LYS A 107 -18.79 6.64 -15.18
CA LYS A 107 -19.91 7.40 -15.74
C LYS A 107 -19.74 7.72 -17.23
N ASP A 108 -18.52 8.00 -17.70
CA ASP A 108 -18.27 8.46 -19.08
C ASP A 108 -18.12 7.33 -20.11
N SER A 109 -18.88 6.23 -19.99
CA SER A 109 -18.85 5.08 -20.93
C SER A 109 -17.51 4.32 -20.99
N ALA A 110 -16.59 4.60 -20.05
CA ALA A 110 -15.25 4.03 -20.00
C ALA A 110 -15.15 2.79 -19.10
N TRP A 111 -16.24 2.02 -18.96
CA TRP A 111 -16.26 0.76 -18.19
C TRP A 111 -15.15 -0.22 -18.59
N TYR A 112 -14.75 -0.22 -19.87
CA TYR A 112 -13.63 -1.00 -20.39
C TYR A 112 -12.27 -0.55 -19.81
N ARG A 113 -12.10 0.76 -19.51
CA ARG A 113 -10.93 1.28 -18.78
C ARG A 113 -10.97 0.85 -17.32
N CYS A 114 -12.14 0.83 -16.69
CA CYS A 114 -12.28 0.26 -15.34
C CYS A 114 -11.93 -1.23 -15.33
N LEU A 115 -12.38 -2.03 -16.31
CA LEU A 115 -11.98 -3.43 -16.41
C LEU A 115 -10.48 -3.62 -16.63
N ALA A 116 -9.85 -2.77 -17.44
CA ALA A 116 -8.41 -2.78 -17.61
C ALA A 116 -7.69 -2.46 -16.28
N LEU A 117 -8.19 -1.50 -15.51
CA LEU A 117 -7.68 -1.18 -14.16
C LEU A 117 -7.86 -2.36 -13.18
N PHE A 118 -9.04 -2.99 -13.17
CA PHE A 118 -9.31 -4.19 -12.38
C PHE A 118 -8.37 -5.33 -12.78
N GLY A 119 -8.18 -5.58 -14.08
CA GLY A 119 -7.23 -6.58 -14.57
C GLY A 119 -5.80 -6.27 -14.14
N MET A 120 -5.35 -5.03 -14.33
CA MET A 120 -4.00 -4.57 -14.01
C MET A 120 -3.67 -4.68 -12.53
N VAL A 121 -4.63 -4.43 -11.63
CA VAL A 121 -4.39 -4.44 -10.18
C VAL A 121 -4.74 -5.80 -9.56
N LEU A 122 -5.91 -6.36 -9.85
CA LEU A 122 -6.42 -7.55 -9.17
C LEU A 122 -5.69 -8.82 -9.63
N VAL A 123 -5.38 -8.96 -10.92
CA VAL A 123 -4.74 -10.18 -11.44
C VAL A 123 -3.36 -10.42 -10.82
N PRO A 124 -2.44 -9.43 -10.73
CA PRO A 124 -1.18 -9.61 -10.01
C PRO A 124 -1.35 -10.13 -8.58
N TYR A 125 -2.29 -9.56 -7.82
CA TYR A 125 -2.49 -9.93 -6.42
C TYR A 125 -3.18 -11.28 -6.24
N LEU A 126 -4.08 -11.67 -7.15
CA LEU A 126 -4.66 -13.02 -7.20
C LEU A 126 -3.60 -14.08 -7.56
N ILE A 127 -2.70 -13.77 -8.50
CA ILE A 127 -1.57 -14.66 -8.82
C ILE A 127 -0.67 -14.81 -7.59
N LEU A 128 -0.36 -13.71 -6.89
CA LEU A 128 0.44 -13.76 -5.66
C LEU A 128 -0.26 -14.61 -4.58
N GLU A 129 -1.56 -14.42 -4.37
CA GLU A 129 -2.35 -15.25 -3.45
C GLU A 129 -2.28 -16.73 -3.84
N TYR A 130 -2.44 -17.06 -5.12
CA TYR A 130 -2.35 -18.42 -5.64
C TYR A 130 -0.98 -19.05 -5.35
N ILE A 131 0.10 -18.31 -5.59
CA ILE A 131 1.48 -18.72 -5.32
C ILE A 131 1.67 -19.08 -3.83
N PHE A 132 1.13 -18.26 -2.92
CA PHE A 132 1.15 -18.51 -1.48
C PHE A 132 0.25 -19.68 -1.07
N ALA A 133 -0.96 -19.76 -1.63
CA ALA A 133 -1.94 -20.79 -1.31
C ALA A 133 -1.43 -22.19 -1.65
N ARG A 134 -0.69 -22.30 -2.76
CA ARG A 134 0.00 -23.51 -3.24
C ARG A 134 1.34 -23.78 -2.55
N GLY A 135 1.87 -22.83 -1.79
CA GLY A 135 3.16 -22.97 -1.11
C GLY A 135 4.36 -23.01 -2.06
N ILE A 136 4.26 -22.42 -3.25
CA ILE A 136 5.31 -22.47 -4.29
C ILE A 136 6.60 -21.82 -3.78
N LEU A 137 6.49 -20.66 -3.13
CA LEU A 137 7.65 -19.93 -2.59
C LEU A 137 8.21 -20.56 -1.31
N ASN A 138 7.37 -21.32 -0.58
CA ASN A 138 7.69 -21.97 0.68
C ASN A 138 8.63 -21.12 1.57
N PRO A 139 8.30 -19.89 1.99
CA PRO A 139 9.19 -19.13 2.88
C PRO A 139 9.16 -19.68 4.31
N PRO A 140 10.19 -19.40 5.14
CA PRO A 140 10.09 -19.63 6.58
C PRO A 140 8.96 -18.76 7.15
N ALA A 141 7.85 -19.38 7.52
CA ALA A 141 6.65 -18.69 7.95
C ALA A 141 6.35 -18.96 9.43
N PHE A 142 6.08 -17.90 10.19
CA PHE A 142 5.81 -17.98 11.62
C PHE A 142 4.30 -17.85 11.90
N LYS A 143 3.80 -18.57 12.91
CA LYS A 143 2.38 -18.51 13.33
C LYS A 143 1.95 -17.07 13.68
N LYS A 144 2.87 -16.27 14.20
CA LYS A 144 2.69 -14.86 14.57
C LYS A 144 3.39 -13.88 13.59
N GLY A 145 3.78 -14.32 12.39
CA GLY A 145 4.47 -13.47 11.41
C GLY A 145 3.68 -12.21 11.01
N TRP A 146 2.34 -12.28 11.07
CA TRP A 146 1.46 -11.12 10.83
C TRP A 146 1.72 -9.94 11.79
N ILE A 147 2.25 -10.20 13.00
CA ILE A 147 2.63 -9.14 13.94
C ILE A 147 3.71 -8.25 13.35
N ALA A 148 4.69 -8.84 12.63
CA ALA A 148 5.75 -8.07 11.99
C ALA A 148 5.20 -7.12 10.93
N THR A 149 4.20 -7.56 10.15
CA THR A 149 3.51 -6.70 9.18
C THR A 149 2.72 -5.59 9.86
N ILE A 150 2.02 -5.88 10.96
CA ILE A 150 1.28 -4.84 11.70
C ILE A 150 2.25 -3.83 12.33
N LEU A 151 3.35 -4.28 12.94
CA LEU A 151 4.38 -3.40 13.49
C LEU A 151 5.02 -2.53 12.40
N PHE A 152 5.32 -3.12 11.23
CA PHE A 152 5.80 -2.35 10.08
C PHE A 152 4.80 -1.25 9.69
N LEU A 153 3.52 -1.58 9.57
CA LEU A 153 2.48 -0.60 9.24
C LEU A 153 2.35 0.48 10.31
N ALA A 154 2.42 0.14 11.60
CA ALA A 154 2.36 1.09 12.69
C ALA A 154 3.55 2.07 12.68
N VAL A 155 4.76 1.55 12.49
CA VAL A 155 5.98 2.38 12.35
C VAL A 155 5.88 3.26 11.10
N PHE A 156 5.40 2.71 9.98
CA PHE A 156 5.21 3.46 8.75
C PHE A 156 4.19 4.59 8.93
N VAL A 157 3.07 4.33 9.61
CA VAL A 157 2.07 5.36 9.95
C VAL A 157 2.72 6.48 10.78
N GLY A 158 3.43 6.13 11.86
CA GLY A 158 4.13 7.14 12.70
C GLY A 158 5.12 7.97 11.90
N TYR A 159 5.86 7.33 10.97
CA TYR A 159 6.78 8.00 10.06
C TYR A 159 6.07 8.95 9.08
N THR A 160 4.93 8.56 8.52
CA THR A 160 4.18 9.40 7.56
C THR A 160 3.48 10.60 8.18
N VAL A 161 3.13 10.52 9.46
CA VAL A 161 2.38 11.57 10.18
C VAL A 161 3.32 12.52 10.94
N SER A 162 4.63 12.23 10.96
CA SER A 162 5.59 13.07 11.67
C SER A 162 5.63 14.50 11.12
N PRO A 163 5.79 15.54 11.96
CA PRO A 163 5.68 16.94 11.54
C PRO A 163 6.64 17.31 10.41
N GLU A 164 7.86 16.76 10.44
CA GLU A 164 8.89 16.97 9.43
C GLU A 164 8.51 16.39 8.06
N ARG A 165 7.74 15.30 8.05
CA ARG A 165 7.35 14.59 6.82
C ARG A 165 5.95 14.88 6.35
N LYS A 166 5.09 15.53 7.13
CA LYS A 166 3.75 15.95 6.66
C LYS A 166 3.86 16.78 5.37
N THR A 167 4.76 17.76 5.33
CA THR A 167 5.00 18.64 4.18
C THR A 167 5.64 17.92 3.00
N GLU A 168 6.54 16.98 3.24
CA GLU A 168 7.18 16.17 2.19
C GLU A 168 6.19 15.14 1.59
N THR A 169 5.39 14.51 2.43
CA THR A 169 4.33 13.56 2.08
C THR A 169 3.21 14.23 1.28
N GLN A 170 3.02 15.53 1.46
CA GLN A 170 2.05 16.36 0.72
C GLN A 170 2.53 16.74 -0.69
N THR A 171 3.84 16.81 -0.93
CA THR A 171 4.39 17.49 -2.12
C THR A 171 5.30 16.60 -2.98
N ALA A 172 5.82 15.50 -2.45
CA ALA A 172 6.75 14.67 -3.18
C ALA A 172 6.00 13.78 -4.19
N CYS A 173 6.26 13.99 -5.49
CA CYS A 173 5.87 13.08 -6.57
C CYS A 173 6.16 11.63 -6.15
N SER A 174 5.12 10.83 -6.05
CA SER A 174 5.18 9.44 -5.63
C SER A 174 5.65 8.61 -6.81
N CYS A 175 6.89 8.16 -6.79
CA CYS A 175 7.47 7.41 -7.90
C CYS A 175 6.96 5.97 -8.02
N TYR A 176 6.31 5.47 -6.96
CA TYR A 176 5.75 4.14 -6.91
C TYR A 176 4.30 4.25 -6.46
N ALA A 177 3.37 3.70 -7.23
CA ALA A 177 1.95 3.64 -6.91
C ALA A 177 1.71 2.89 -5.61
N SER A 178 2.48 1.83 -5.37
CA SER A 178 2.38 0.98 -4.18
C SER A 178 2.88 1.70 -2.94
N TYR A 179 3.95 2.47 -3.06
CA TYR A 179 4.39 3.35 -1.99
C TYR A 179 3.35 4.44 -1.73
N ASN A 180 2.84 5.09 -2.79
CA ASN A 180 1.85 6.14 -2.62
C ASN A 180 0.57 5.63 -1.97
N THR A 181 0.14 4.43 -2.34
CA THR A 181 -1.03 3.77 -1.75
C THR A 181 -0.84 3.62 -0.25
N LEU A 182 0.32 3.12 0.20
CA LEU A 182 0.65 3.03 1.63
C LEU A 182 0.66 4.42 2.27
N ASN A 183 1.37 5.36 1.65
CA ASN A 183 1.62 6.70 2.18
C ASN A 183 0.31 7.50 2.36
N VAL A 184 -0.51 7.55 1.32
CA VAL A 184 -1.80 8.25 1.32
C VAL A 184 -2.79 7.58 2.25
N SER A 185 -2.87 6.25 2.24
CA SER A 185 -3.79 5.53 3.14
C SER A 185 -3.39 5.69 4.61
N ALA A 186 -2.08 5.61 4.91
CA ALA A 186 -1.56 5.80 6.26
C ALA A 186 -1.86 7.21 6.77
N PHE A 187 -1.55 8.23 5.98
CA PHE A 187 -1.83 9.62 6.32
C PHE A 187 -3.33 9.90 6.47
N TYR A 188 -4.16 9.40 5.54
CA TYR A 188 -5.60 9.58 5.60
C TYR A 188 -6.21 8.96 6.86
N LEU A 189 -5.84 7.72 7.18
CA LEU A 189 -6.38 6.99 8.34
C LEU A 189 -5.90 7.56 9.67
N ALA A 190 -4.67 8.07 9.74
CA ALA A 190 -4.07 8.52 10.99
C ALA A 190 -4.24 10.02 11.27
N ASP A 191 -4.37 10.86 10.24
CA ASP A 191 -4.47 12.32 10.40
C ASP A 191 -5.82 12.85 9.90
N THR A 192 -6.17 12.61 8.63
CA THR A 192 -7.35 13.23 8.00
C THR A 192 -8.68 12.71 8.53
N LEU A 193 -8.83 11.38 8.65
CA LEU A 193 -10.08 10.76 9.07
C LEU A 193 -10.44 11.10 10.54
N PRO A 194 -9.52 11.04 11.52
CA PRO A 194 -9.81 11.45 12.89
C PRO A 194 -10.23 12.92 13.01
N GLN A 195 -9.57 13.82 12.26
CA GLN A 195 -9.93 15.25 12.23
C GLN A 195 -11.36 15.44 11.71
N LYS A 196 -11.74 14.77 10.61
CA LYS A 196 -13.10 14.83 10.06
C LYS A 196 -14.16 14.24 10.98
N ILE A 197 -13.84 13.15 11.68
CA ILE A 197 -14.78 12.59 12.66
C ILE A 197 -14.98 13.60 13.80
N LYS A 198 -13.92 14.26 14.28
CA LYS A 198 -14.00 15.30 15.30
C LYS A 198 -14.79 16.53 14.83
N GLU A 199 -14.63 16.96 13.59
CA GLU A 199 -15.41 18.06 13.00
C GLU A 199 -16.91 17.72 12.91
N LYS A 200 -17.24 16.48 12.55
CA LYS A 200 -18.63 16.02 12.39
C LYS A 200 -19.29 15.61 13.72
N TRP A 201 -18.49 15.19 14.69
CA TRP A 201 -18.93 14.70 16.00
C TRP A 201 -17.99 15.23 17.10
N PRO A 202 -18.13 16.51 17.49
CA PRO A 202 -17.21 17.18 18.41
C PRO A 202 -17.17 16.54 19.81
N ASP A 203 -18.20 15.80 20.19
CA ASP A 203 -18.32 15.11 21.49
C ASP A 203 -17.59 13.75 21.53
N VAL A 204 -17.07 13.27 20.40
CA VAL A 204 -16.28 12.03 20.35
C VAL A 204 -14.84 12.36 20.72
N SER A 205 -14.46 12.16 21.99
CA SER A 205 -13.08 12.30 22.41
C SER A 205 -12.26 11.07 21.98
N PHE A 206 -11.30 11.29 21.08
CA PHE A 206 -10.24 10.31 20.76
C PHE A 206 -9.08 10.38 21.76
N ALA A 207 -9.38 10.80 23.00
CA ALA A 207 -8.43 10.95 24.09
C ALA A 207 -7.88 9.58 24.48
N GLY A 208 -6.84 9.17 23.78
CA GLY A 208 -6.21 7.86 23.89
C GLY A 208 -5.17 7.59 22.79
N LEU A 209 -5.17 8.34 21.67
CA LEU A 209 -4.16 8.18 20.60
C LEU A 209 -3.23 9.39 20.41
N SER A 210 -3.56 10.57 20.93
CA SER A 210 -2.76 11.80 20.75
C SER A 210 -2.00 12.27 22.01
N ALA A 211 -2.14 11.58 23.14
CA ALA A 211 -1.55 12.03 24.42
C ALA A 211 -0.10 11.54 24.66
N GLN A 212 0.49 10.76 23.75
CA GLN A 212 1.87 10.26 23.92
C GLN A 212 2.86 10.79 22.87
N ALA A 213 2.45 11.67 21.95
CA ALA A 213 3.37 12.28 20.98
C ALA A 213 3.80 13.72 21.35
N ALA A 214 3.35 14.22 22.50
CA ALA A 214 3.66 15.57 22.99
C ALA A 214 4.47 15.57 24.31
N GLU A 215 4.79 14.39 24.85
CA GLU A 215 5.64 14.21 26.03
C GLU A 215 6.64 13.07 25.79
N GLU A 216 7.60 13.27 24.88
CA GLU A 216 8.96 12.71 24.94
C GLU A 216 9.89 13.46 23.97
#